data_AF-A0ABD4ZI75-F1
#
_entry.id   AF-A0ABD4ZI75-F1
#
_cell.length_a   1.000
_cell.length_b   1.000
_cell.length_c   1.000
_cell.angle_alpha   90.00
_cell.angle_beta   90.00
_cell.angle_gamma   90.00
#
_symmetry.space_group_name_H-M   'P 1'
#
loop_
_entity.id
_entity.type
_entity.pdbx_description
1 polymer ?
#
loop_
_entity_poly.entity_id
_entity_poly.type
_entity_poly.pdbx_seq_one_letter_code
_entity_poly.pdbx_strand_id
1 'polypeptide(L)'
;MVLTTEFYDYLHELEKDGSINRFDMDSPELTKLHELASGTFEDRRANCIKLLERGFDKWEIAAETEFAASVIENFRREARIPIVPHYNYLIDGKFYTDLNALRKAFKIPTTAGAIDYLCDRRHKAYHLKRFHWEQIPLGSHLIDGHGTERIKNSPDIRTYKQF
;
A
#
# COMPACT_ATOMS: atom_id res chain seq x y z
N MET A 1 21.06 -12.94 -11.69
CA MET A 1 19.88 -12.50 -12.45
C MET A 1 18.96 -13.70 -12.53
N VAL A 2 17.90 -13.76 -11.73
CA VAL A 2 16.90 -14.83 -11.81
C VAL A 2 15.68 -14.19 -12.47
N LEU A 3 15.40 -14.60 -13.70
CA LEU A 3 14.19 -14.17 -14.41
C LEU A 3 12.97 -14.70 -13.63
N THR A 4 11.95 -13.87 -13.43
CA THR A 4 10.81 -14.18 -12.56
C THR A 4 9.97 -15.35 -13.10
N THR A 5 9.29 -16.07 -12.21
CA THR A 5 8.37 -17.15 -12.60
C THR A 5 7.28 -16.63 -13.54
N GLU A 6 6.78 -15.41 -13.36
CA GLU A 6 5.84 -14.76 -14.28
C GLU A 6 6.45 -14.51 -15.66
N PHE A 7 7.73 -14.15 -15.74
CA PHE A 7 8.43 -14.02 -17.02
C PHE A 7 8.60 -15.38 -17.72
N TYR A 8 8.85 -16.45 -16.96
CA TYR A 8 8.90 -17.82 -17.50
C TYR A 8 7.53 -18.34 -17.92
N ASP A 9 6.49 -18.13 -17.13
CA ASP A 9 5.12 -18.53 -17.46
C ASP A 9 4.64 -17.79 -18.71
N TYR A 10 4.96 -16.49 -18.81
CA TYR A 10 4.69 -15.70 -20.01
C TYR A 10 5.51 -16.19 -21.21
N LEU A 11 6.81 -16.45 -21.07
CA LEU A 11 7.63 -17.07 -22.12
C LEU A 11 7.12 -18.45 -22.54
N HIS A 12 6.55 -19.22 -21.63
CA HIS A 12 6.04 -20.57 -21.89
C HIS A 12 4.68 -20.55 -22.59
N GLU A 13 3.82 -19.60 -22.24
CA GLU A 13 2.62 -19.27 -23.02
C GLU A 13 3.00 -18.78 -24.43
N LEU A 14 4.09 -18.01 -24.55
CA LEU A 14 4.61 -17.51 -25.83
C LEU A 14 5.24 -18.60 -26.73
N GLU A 15 5.94 -19.59 -26.16
CA GLU A 15 6.46 -20.75 -26.89
C GLU A 15 5.34 -21.64 -27.43
N LYS A 16 4.23 -21.73 -26.71
CA LYS A 16 3.07 -22.55 -27.08
C LYS A 16 2.32 -22.03 -28.31
N ASP A 17 2.34 -20.71 -28.56
CA ASP A 17 1.67 -20.04 -29.69
C ASP A 17 2.61 -19.71 -30.88
N GLY A 18 3.90 -20.00 -30.78
CA GLY A 18 4.76 -20.28 -31.94
C GLY A 18 5.26 -19.10 -32.78
N SER A 19 5.26 -17.84 -32.31
CA SER A 19 6.03 -16.79 -33.00
C SER A 19 6.35 -15.55 -32.17
N ILE A 20 7.64 -15.37 -31.86
CA ILE A 20 8.23 -14.14 -31.29
C ILE A 20 8.12 -12.93 -32.25
N ASN A 21 7.77 -13.15 -33.53
CA ASN A 21 7.73 -12.11 -34.57
C ASN A 21 6.45 -11.25 -34.60
N ARG A 22 5.51 -11.45 -33.67
CA ARG A 22 4.26 -10.65 -33.54
C ARG A 22 4.27 -9.76 -32.30
N PHE A 23 5.43 -9.24 -31.95
CA PHE A 23 5.52 -8.29 -30.84
C PHE A 23 4.92 -6.95 -31.24
N ASP A 24 3.89 -6.51 -30.53
CA ASP A 24 3.60 -5.09 -30.41
C ASP A 24 4.56 -4.51 -29.38
N MET A 25 5.69 -3.99 -29.87
CA MET A 25 6.71 -3.35 -29.03
C MET A 25 6.19 -2.11 -28.30
N ASP A 26 5.00 -1.62 -28.68
CA ASP A 26 4.34 -0.49 -28.04
C ASP A 26 3.34 -0.93 -26.94
N SER A 27 3.24 -2.24 -26.63
CA SER A 27 2.43 -2.73 -25.50
C SER A 27 2.97 -2.18 -24.17
N PRO A 28 2.14 -1.47 -23.38
CA PRO A 28 2.55 -0.93 -22.08
C PRO A 28 2.98 -2.02 -21.08
N GLU A 29 2.37 -3.21 -21.12
CA GLU A 29 2.76 -4.32 -20.26
C GLU A 29 4.17 -4.83 -20.59
N LEU A 30 4.52 -4.89 -21.87
CA LEU A 30 5.84 -5.32 -22.33
C LEU A 30 6.92 -4.30 -22.04
N THR A 31 6.63 -3.02 -22.20
CA THR A 31 7.55 -1.94 -21.77
C THR A 31 7.81 -2.05 -20.28
N LYS A 32 6.77 -2.24 -19.46
CA LYS A 32 6.89 -2.38 -18.00
C LYS A 32 7.74 -3.60 -17.61
N LEU A 33 7.51 -4.76 -18.21
CA LEU A 33 8.29 -5.98 -17.96
C LEU A 33 9.76 -5.80 -18.40
N HIS A 34 9.99 -5.14 -19.54
CA HIS A 34 11.35 -4.84 -20.00
C HIS A 34 12.08 -3.88 -19.07
N GLU A 35 11.43 -2.83 -18.57
CA GLU A 35 11.99 -1.90 -17.58
C GLU A 35 12.33 -2.61 -16.26
N LEU A 36 11.44 -3.49 -15.78
CA LEU A 36 11.69 -4.29 -14.58
C LEU A 36 12.86 -5.26 -14.74
N ALA A 37 12.97 -5.90 -15.91
CA ALA A 37 14.05 -6.84 -16.22
C ALA A 37 15.39 -6.16 -16.51
N SER A 38 15.39 -4.94 -17.06
CA SER A 38 16.58 -4.15 -17.41
C SER A 38 17.11 -3.29 -16.26
N GLY A 39 16.27 -2.98 -15.26
CA GLY A 39 16.65 -2.21 -14.08
C GLY A 39 17.64 -2.94 -13.15
N THR A 40 18.58 -2.19 -12.54
CA THR A 40 19.49 -2.78 -11.56
C THR A 40 18.75 -3.13 -10.26
N PHE A 41 19.35 -3.99 -9.44
CA PHE A 41 18.80 -4.32 -8.11
C PHE A 41 18.61 -3.06 -7.26
N GLU A 42 19.57 -2.11 -7.31
CA GLU A 42 19.50 -0.87 -6.54
C GLU A 42 18.39 0.06 -7.06
N ASP A 43 18.14 0.12 -8.36
CA ASP A 43 17.04 0.91 -8.92
C ASP A 43 15.68 0.35 -8.46
N ARG A 44 15.52 -0.97 -8.51
CA ARG A 44 14.30 -1.63 -8.00
C ARG A 44 14.14 -1.45 -6.51
N ARG A 45 15.24 -1.52 -5.74
CA ARG A 45 15.23 -1.27 -4.29
C ARG A 45 14.83 0.18 -3.98
N ALA A 46 15.36 1.15 -4.72
CA ALA A 46 14.98 2.55 -4.59
C ALA A 46 13.49 2.76 -4.90
N ASN A 47 12.98 2.13 -5.96
CA ASN A 47 11.56 2.16 -6.29
C ASN A 47 10.70 1.52 -5.18
N CYS A 48 11.10 0.36 -4.64
CA CYS A 48 10.45 -0.28 -3.51
C CYS A 48 10.37 0.66 -2.30
N ILE A 49 11.47 1.33 -1.95
CA ILE A 49 11.50 2.30 -0.83
C ILE A 49 10.54 3.45 -1.09
N LYS A 50 10.52 3.99 -2.32
CA LYS A 50 9.59 5.06 -2.72
C LYS A 50 8.12 4.64 -2.59
N LEU A 51 7.76 3.42 -2.98
CA LEU A 51 6.40 2.90 -2.83
C LEU A 51 6.03 2.69 -1.35
N LEU A 52 6.97 2.20 -0.52
CA LEU A 52 6.79 2.08 0.92
C LEU A 52 6.55 3.45 1.59
N GLU A 53 7.29 4.50 1.17
CA GLU A 53 7.10 5.86 1.67
C GLU A 53 5.72 6.45 1.35
N ARG A 54 5.13 6.01 0.24
CA ARG A 54 3.80 6.40 -0.20
C ARG A 54 2.68 5.63 0.51
N GLY A 55 3.03 4.55 1.22
CA GLY A 55 2.12 3.74 2.01
C GLY A 55 1.47 2.59 1.23
N PHE A 56 2.07 2.14 0.13
CA PHE A 56 1.65 0.91 -0.54
C PHE A 56 1.98 -0.32 0.31
N ASP A 57 1.12 -1.33 0.26
CA ASP A 57 1.35 -2.57 0.98
C ASP A 57 2.40 -3.44 0.27
N LYS A 58 3.04 -4.35 1.02
CA LYS A 58 4.12 -5.19 0.49
C LYS A 58 3.70 -6.13 -0.65
N TRP A 59 2.42 -6.48 -0.74
CA TRP A 59 1.87 -7.31 -1.81
C TRP A 59 1.61 -6.47 -3.06
N GLU A 60 1.13 -5.24 -2.91
CA GLU A 60 1.05 -4.27 -4.00
C GLU A 60 2.45 -3.95 -4.57
N ILE A 61 3.44 -3.78 -3.69
CA ILE A 61 4.83 -3.51 -4.08
C ILE A 61 5.47 -4.73 -4.75
N ALA A 62 5.14 -5.94 -4.32
CA ALA A 62 5.68 -7.16 -4.92
C ALA A 62 5.36 -7.25 -6.41
N ALA A 63 4.15 -6.86 -6.81
CA ALA A 63 3.73 -6.79 -8.21
C ALA A 63 4.46 -5.71 -9.03
N GLU A 64 4.99 -4.68 -8.38
CA GLU A 64 5.65 -3.53 -9.02
C GLU A 64 7.19 -3.58 -8.98
N THR A 65 7.77 -4.52 -8.21
CA THR A 65 9.23 -4.55 -7.98
C THR A 65 9.86 -5.94 -8.06
N GLU A 66 9.03 -6.99 -8.19
CA GLU A 66 9.43 -8.41 -8.20
C GLU A 66 10.12 -8.89 -6.91
N PHE A 67 10.14 -8.08 -5.85
CA PHE A 67 10.65 -8.51 -4.56
C PHE A 67 9.61 -9.35 -3.83
N ALA A 68 10.06 -10.44 -3.22
CA ALA A 68 9.24 -11.17 -2.27
C ALA A 68 8.86 -10.25 -1.09
N ALA A 69 7.65 -10.41 -0.56
CA ALA A 69 7.14 -9.63 0.57
C ALA A 69 8.08 -9.64 1.80
N SER A 70 8.84 -10.72 2.01
CA SER A 70 9.86 -10.81 3.07
C SER A 70 11.06 -9.87 2.85
N VAL A 71 11.50 -9.71 1.60
CA VAL A 71 12.59 -8.80 1.22
C VAL A 71 12.15 -7.35 1.36
N ILE A 72 10.92 -7.04 0.94
CA ILE A 72 10.30 -5.71 1.08
C ILE A 72 10.24 -5.30 2.56
N GLU A 73 9.87 -6.23 3.45
CA GLU A 73 9.89 -5.97 4.91
C GLU A 73 11.28 -5.67 5.46
N ASN A 74 12.33 -6.31 4.91
CA ASN A 74 13.71 -6.02 5.30
C ASN A 74 14.09 -4.60 4.86
N PHE A 75 13.81 -4.22 3.60
CA PHE A 75 14.06 -2.86 3.11
C PHE A 75 13.31 -1.80 3.92
N ARG A 76 12.05 -2.07 4.29
CA ARG A 76 11.26 -1.19 5.16
C ARG A 76 11.94 -0.97 6.51
N ARG A 77 12.43 -2.03 7.13
CA ARG A 77 13.14 -1.97 8.43
C ARG A 77 14.46 -1.21 8.31
N GLU A 78 15.26 -1.50 7.28
CA GLU A 78 16.52 -0.82 6.98
C GLU A 78 16.31 0.69 6.76
N ALA A 79 15.32 1.05 5.94
CA ALA A 79 14.94 2.44 5.67
C ALA A 79 14.17 3.12 6.83
N ARG A 80 13.98 2.39 7.94
CA ARG A 80 13.27 2.81 9.15
C ARG A 80 11.82 3.26 8.93
N ILE A 81 11.20 2.87 7.82
CA ILE A 81 9.82 3.23 7.48
C ILE A 81 8.85 2.54 8.47
N PRO A 82 7.95 3.28 9.13
CA PRO A 82 6.96 2.69 10.05
C PRO A 82 5.97 1.77 9.31
N ILE A 83 5.26 0.91 10.05
CA ILE A 83 4.06 0.26 9.49
C ILE A 83 2.98 1.32 9.49
N VAL A 84 2.42 1.59 8.32
CA VAL A 84 1.26 2.47 8.17
C VAL A 84 0.04 1.66 8.57
N PRO A 85 -0.78 2.11 9.52
CA PRO A 85 -2.07 1.49 9.73
C PRO A 85 -2.88 1.60 8.43
N HIS A 86 -3.44 0.48 7.96
CA HIS A 86 -4.37 0.51 6.83
C HIS A 86 -5.61 1.26 7.31
N TYR A 87 -5.82 2.48 6.83
CA TYR A 87 -6.92 3.31 7.34
C TYR A 87 -8.24 2.75 6.84
N ASN A 88 -8.99 2.16 7.76
CA ASN A 88 -10.15 1.38 7.38
C ASN A 88 -11.43 2.21 7.31
N TYR A 89 -11.48 3.40 7.92
CA TYR A 89 -12.68 4.25 7.88
C TYR A 89 -12.36 5.74 7.82
N LEU A 90 -12.97 6.45 6.86
CA LEU A 90 -13.02 7.91 6.82
C LEU A 90 -14.42 8.36 7.24
N ILE A 91 -14.53 9.05 8.38
CA ILE A 91 -15.81 9.56 8.92
C ILE A 91 -15.68 11.05 9.18
N ASP A 92 -16.57 11.86 8.59
CA ASP A 92 -16.62 13.31 8.80
C ASP A 92 -15.24 13.99 8.61
N GLY A 93 -14.45 13.53 7.63
CA GLY A 93 -13.12 14.07 7.34
C GLY A 93 -11.99 13.58 8.26
N LYS A 94 -12.28 12.70 9.23
CA LYS A 94 -11.29 12.08 10.11
C LYS A 94 -11.03 10.62 9.73
N PHE A 95 -9.76 10.23 9.73
CA PHE A 95 -9.34 8.86 9.45
C PHE A 95 -9.27 8.03 10.73
N TYR A 96 -9.70 6.78 10.65
CA TYR A 96 -9.66 5.81 11.74
C TYR A 96 -8.96 4.54 11.27
N THR A 97 -7.99 4.07 12.05
CA THR A 97 -7.15 2.92 11.64
C THR A 97 -7.92 1.60 11.62
N ASP A 98 -8.91 1.44 12.49
CA ASP A 98 -9.71 0.22 12.61
C ASP A 98 -11.01 0.47 13.40
N LEU A 99 -11.79 -0.60 13.62
CA LEU A 99 -13.00 -0.55 14.45
C LEU A 99 -12.71 -0.22 15.93
N ASN A 100 -11.52 -0.54 16.45
CA ASN A 100 -11.15 -0.20 17.83
C ASN A 100 -10.87 1.30 17.99
N ALA A 101 -10.23 1.93 17.00
CA ALA A 101 -10.04 3.38 16.94
C ALA A 101 -11.38 4.11 16.98
N LEU A 102 -12.34 3.67 16.15
CA LEU A 102 -13.71 4.16 16.16
C LEU A 102 -14.38 3.97 17.51
N ARG A 103 -14.28 2.75 18.04
CA ARG A 103 -14.89 2.36 19.31
C ARG A 103 -14.44 3.28 20.45
N LYS A 104 -13.14 3.52 20.56
CA LYS A 104 -12.56 4.39 21.59
C LYS A 104 -12.92 5.85 21.38
N ALA A 105 -12.81 6.36 20.15
CA ALA A 105 -13.11 7.76 19.83
C ALA A 105 -14.57 8.12 20.13
N PHE A 106 -15.49 7.25 19.76
CA PHE A 106 -16.94 7.46 19.94
C PHE A 106 -17.49 6.86 21.23
N LYS A 107 -16.63 6.35 22.12
CA LYS A 107 -17.00 5.70 23.40
C LYS A 107 -18.02 4.57 23.22
N ILE A 108 -17.92 3.84 22.11
CA ILE A 108 -18.75 2.68 21.85
C ILE A 108 -18.18 1.52 22.69
N PRO A 109 -19.00 0.70 23.37
CA PRO A 109 -18.46 -0.34 24.24
C PRO A 109 -17.99 -1.58 23.47
N THR A 110 -18.62 -1.92 22.36
CA THR A 110 -18.40 -3.19 21.64
C THR A 110 -18.04 -2.98 20.17
N THR A 111 -17.37 -3.97 19.58
CA THR A 111 -17.07 -3.99 18.14
C THR A 111 -18.35 -4.04 17.30
N ALA A 112 -19.36 -4.80 17.75
CA ALA A 112 -20.67 -4.87 17.09
C ALA A 112 -21.33 -3.48 17.02
N GLY A 113 -21.34 -2.74 18.14
CA GLY A 113 -21.87 -1.37 18.16
C GLY A 113 -21.10 -0.40 17.25
N ALA A 114 -19.80 -0.65 16.99
CA ALA A 114 -19.03 0.17 16.05
C ALA A 114 -19.43 -0.13 14.59
N ILE A 115 -19.82 -1.38 14.29
CA ILE A 115 -20.38 -1.76 12.99
C ILE A 115 -21.76 -1.12 12.82
N ASP A 116 -22.63 -1.22 13.82
CA ASP A 116 -23.96 -0.60 13.79
C ASP A 116 -23.86 0.92 13.59
N TYR A 117 -22.95 1.57 14.32
CA TYR A 117 -22.65 2.99 14.15
C TYR A 117 -22.21 3.36 12.71
N LEU A 118 -21.38 2.53 12.07
CA LEU A 118 -20.96 2.72 10.69
C LEU A 118 -22.14 2.54 9.72
N CYS A 119 -23.00 1.55 9.96
CA CYS A 119 -24.21 1.30 9.19
C CYS A 119 -25.18 2.51 9.28
N ASP A 120 -25.37 3.07 10.47
CA ASP A 120 -26.21 4.26 10.69
C ASP A 120 -25.64 5.51 10.02
N ARG A 121 -24.30 5.63 9.95
CA ARG A 121 -23.59 6.76 9.35
C ARG A 121 -23.12 6.53 7.91
N ARG A 122 -23.71 5.58 7.19
CA ARG A 122 -23.26 5.11 5.86
C ARG A 122 -22.97 6.21 4.81
N HIS A 123 -23.60 7.38 4.90
CA HIS A 123 -23.37 8.51 3.98
C HIS A 123 -22.12 9.35 4.32
N LYS A 124 -21.64 9.27 5.56
CA LYS A 124 -20.48 10.02 6.08
C LYS A 124 -19.27 9.14 6.30
N ALA A 125 -19.48 7.83 6.41
CA ALA A 125 -18.45 6.84 6.67
C ALA A 125 -18.10 6.06 5.39
N TYR A 126 -16.82 6.04 5.04
CA TYR A 126 -16.31 5.29 3.90
C TYR A 126 -15.27 4.26 4.34
N HIS A 127 -15.43 3.02 3.90
CA HIS A 127 -14.39 2.00 4.06
C HIS A 127 -13.39 2.08 2.91
N LEU A 128 -12.11 2.26 3.23
CA LEU A 128 -11.04 2.41 2.25
C LEU A 128 -10.24 1.11 2.16
N LYS A 129 -10.45 0.35 1.07
CA LYS A 129 -9.78 -0.94 0.86
C LYS A 129 -8.29 -0.83 0.52
N ARG A 130 -7.90 0.25 -0.18
CA ARG A 130 -6.53 0.52 -0.65
C ARG A 130 -6.20 1.97 -0.38
N PHE A 131 -5.67 2.21 0.79
CA PHE A 131 -5.38 3.54 1.27
C PHE A 131 -3.89 3.82 1.15
N HIS A 132 -3.52 4.95 0.55
CA HIS A 132 -2.12 5.39 0.49
C HIS A 132 -1.90 6.66 1.32
N TRP A 133 -0.80 6.70 2.06
CA TRP A 133 -0.44 7.83 2.92
C TRP A 133 -0.33 9.15 2.15
N GLU A 134 0.16 9.10 0.92
CA GLU A 134 0.26 10.26 0.03
C GLU A 134 -1.09 10.92 -0.27
N GLN A 135 -2.20 10.17 -0.18
CA GLN A 135 -3.55 10.67 -0.44
C GLN A 135 -4.13 11.46 0.73
N ILE A 136 -3.54 11.38 1.93
CA ILE A 136 -4.00 12.16 3.08
C ILE A 136 -3.57 13.63 2.90
N PRO A 137 -4.50 14.59 2.91
CA PRO A 137 -4.13 16.00 2.92
C PRO A 137 -3.35 16.38 4.19
N LEU A 138 -2.39 17.30 4.07
CA LEU A 138 -1.77 17.94 5.25
C LEU A 138 -2.84 18.55 6.15
N GLY A 139 -2.65 18.44 7.46
CA GLY A 139 -3.61 18.88 8.48
C GLY A 139 -4.75 17.89 8.75
N SER A 140 -4.82 16.76 8.03
CA SER A 140 -5.85 15.75 8.30
C SER A 140 -5.63 15.06 9.65
N HIS A 141 -6.75 14.69 10.27
CA HIS A 141 -6.79 14.06 11.58
C HIS A 141 -6.90 12.55 11.44
N LEU A 142 -6.17 11.86 12.30
CA LEU A 142 -6.06 10.42 12.30
C LEU A 142 -6.14 9.89 13.73
N ILE A 143 -7.06 8.96 13.97
CA ILE A 143 -7.21 8.30 15.26
C ILE A 143 -6.70 6.86 15.16
N ASP A 144 -5.72 6.54 16.00
CA ASP A 144 -5.12 5.20 16.09
C ASP A 144 -5.97 4.20 16.90
N GLY A 145 -5.58 2.93 16.90
CA GLY A 145 -6.25 1.87 17.67
C GLY A 145 -6.21 2.08 19.20
N HIS A 146 -5.40 3.00 19.70
CA HIS A 146 -5.39 3.43 21.09
C HIS A 146 -6.40 4.55 21.39
N GLY A 147 -7.00 5.15 20.36
CA GLY A 147 -7.90 6.30 20.46
C GLY A 147 -7.15 7.63 20.48
N THR A 148 -5.85 7.63 20.21
CA THR A 148 -5.03 8.84 20.17
C THR A 148 -5.22 9.54 18.84
N GLU A 149 -5.58 10.83 18.87
CA GLU A 149 -5.66 11.67 17.68
C GLU A 149 -4.27 12.21 17.32
N ARG A 150 -3.92 12.10 16.04
CA ARG A 150 -2.67 12.56 15.45
C ARG A 150 -2.99 13.36 14.20
N ILE A 151 -2.22 14.41 13.94
CA ILE A 151 -2.43 15.33 12.82
C ILE A 151 -1.29 15.12 11.82
N LYS A 152 -1.63 14.98 10.53
CA LYS A 152 -0.63 14.86 9.46
C LYS A 152 0.07 16.21 9.26
N ASN A 153 1.30 16.32 9.74
CA ASN A 153 2.08 17.57 9.66
C ASN A 153 3.10 17.58 8.51
N SER A 154 3.38 16.43 7.91
CA SER A 154 4.37 16.29 6.82
C SER A 154 3.90 15.28 5.78
N PRO A 155 4.31 15.42 4.51
CA PRO A 155 4.18 14.37 3.52
C PRO A 155 5.01 13.13 3.88
N ASP A 156 6.08 13.27 4.66
CA ASP A 156 6.95 12.16 5.05
C ASP A 156 6.30 11.28 6.11
N ILE A 157 6.10 10.02 5.76
CA ILE A 157 5.47 8.99 6.59
C ILE A 157 6.29 8.64 7.84
N ARG A 158 7.61 8.88 7.81
CA ARG A 158 8.50 8.61 8.95
C ARG A 158 8.22 9.50 10.15
N THR A 159 7.53 10.63 9.94
CA THR A 159 7.15 11.56 11.01
C THR A 159 6.14 10.97 12.00
N TYR A 160 5.52 9.82 11.68
CA TYR A 160 4.68 9.07 12.61
C TYR A 160 5.47 8.27 13.67
N LYS A 161 6.79 8.11 13.46
CA LYS A 161 7.63 7.19 14.23
C LYS A 161 8.32 7.82 15.45
N GLN A 162 7.85 8.98 15.89
CA GLN A 162 8.14 9.46 17.24
C GLN A 162 6.83 9.43 18.02
N PHE A 163 6.85 8.75 19.17
CA PHE A 163 5.76 8.40 20.09
C PHE A 163 5.01 7.11 19.76
#